data_AF-W8B8F1-F1
#
_entry.id   AF-W8B8F1-F1
#
_cell.length_a   1.000
_cell.length_b   1.000
_cell.length_c   1.000
_cell.angle_alpha   90.00
_cell.angle_beta   90.00
_cell.angle_gamma   90.00
#
_symmetry.space_group_name_H-M   'P 1'
#
loop_
_entity.id
_entity.type
_entity.pdbx_description
1 polymer ?
#
loop_
_entity_poly.entity_id
_entity_poly.type
_entity_poly.pdbx_seq_one_letter_code
_entity_poly.pdbx_strand_id
1 'polypeptide(L)'
;MYNNNAQNVGGNTSAPTDITMNGSSSNGVAKHTPTSGGSPQPNVPVEALVERMKVLSQNHDECSEAELSNRFKSVEMQTAEMLAAAPEAAVAVPPIISHYIEDPNFTYQDFARRGAENIPSTFRVQDYSWDDHGYSLVNSLYSDVGTLLDQKFRAAYNLTYFTMGGYRNVDTSKFRRAIWNYIQCIYGIRHDDYDYGEVNQLLDRPLKMFIKTACCFPERITTRDYDSILVELQDSEKVHVNLMIMEARNQAELLYALREIMRYRT
;
A
#
# COMPACT_ATOMS: atom_id res chain seq x y z
N MET A 1 0.43 30.47 -57.12
CA MET A 1 0.20 31.91 -56.89
C MET A 1 -0.30 32.05 -55.45
N TYR A 2 0.57 32.09 -54.44
CA TYR A 2 1.16 33.29 -53.80
C TYR A 2 0.14 34.38 -53.45
N ASN A 3 -0.18 34.55 -52.15
CA ASN A 3 0.33 35.62 -51.26
C ASN A 3 -0.32 35.44 -49.86
N ASN A 4 0.38 35.00 -48.81
CA ASN A 4 1.20 35.76 -47.85
C ASN A 4 0.58 37.05 -47.30
N ASN A 5 0.16 37.00 -46.03
CA ASN A 5 0.43 38.06 -45.05
C ASN A 5 0.39 37.49 -43.63
N ALA A 6 1.59 37.31 -43.07
CA ALA A 6 1.82 37.01 -41.67
C ALA A 6 1.99 38.33 -40.89
N GLN A 7 1.35 38.42 -39.72
CA GLN A 7 1.72 39.41 -38.70
C GLN A 7 2.49 38.69 -37.59
N ASN A 8 3.67 39.25 -37.33
CA ASN A 8 4.69 38.81 -36.39
C ASN A 8 4.37 39.37 -35.00
N VAL A 9 4.21 38.52 -33.98
CA VAL A 9 4.24 38.93 -32.57
C VAL A 9 5.16 37.96 -31.84
N GLY A 10 6.35 38.46 -31.52
CA GLY A 10 7.37 37.76 -30.75
C GLY A 10 6.97 37.61 -29.28
N GLY A 11 7.04 36.39 -28.78
CA GLY A 11 6.96 36.06 -27.35
C GLY A 11 8.30 35.50 -26.90
N ASN A 12 8.93 36.19 -25.95
CA ASN A 12 10.23 35.88 -25.36
C ASN A 12 10.27 34.46 -24.76
N THR A 13 11.30 33.71 -25.13
CA THR A 13 11.74 32.48 -24.46
C THR A 13 12.54 32.84 -23.20
N SER A 14 11.98 32.58 -22.02
CA SER A 14 12.70 32.70 -20.75
C SER A 14 13.38 31.37 -20.42
N ALA A 15 14.71 31.35 -20.48
CA ALA A 15 15.55 30.27 -19.98
C ALA A 15 15.60 30.28 -18.43
N PRO A 16 15.87 29.15 -17.76
CA PRO A 16 15.99 29.11 -16.31
C PRO A 16 17.33 29.74 -15.88
N THR A 17 17.26 30.72 -14.99
CA THR A 17 18.42 31.39 -14.40
C THR A 17 19.19 30.49 -13.44
N ASP A 18 20.49 30.43 -13.68
CA ASP A 18 21.54 29.94 -12.77
C ASP A 18 21.44 30.59 -11.37
N ILE A 19 21.58 29.78 -10.32
CA ILE A 19 21.99 30.23 -8.99
C ILE A 19 23.28 29.48 -8.62
N THR A 20 24.40 30.15 -8.86
CA THR A 20 25.72 29.97 -8.21
C THR A 20 25.83 31.05 -7.13
N MET A 21 26.50 30.96 -5.98
CA MET A 21 27.37 30.02 -5.25
C MET A 21 27.27 30.40 -3.76
N ASN A 22 27.55 29.48 -2.83
CA ASN A 22 28.64 29.71 -1.87
C ASN A 22 29.03 28.44 -1.12
N GLY A 23 30.27 28.02 -1.33
CA GLY A 23 30.92 26.96 -0.57
C GLY A 23 31.39 27.47 0.79
N SER A 24 31.29 26.61 1.79
CA SER A 24 32.09 26.69 3.02
C SER A 24 32.47 25.28 3.39
N SER A 25 33.75 24.97 3.18
CA SER A 25 34.41 23.72 3.54
C SER A 25 34.51 23.59 5.06
N SER A 26 34.03 22.48 5.61
CA SER A 26 34.53 21.97 6.89
C SER A 26 34.54 20.45 6.89
N ASN A 27 35.74 19.89 6.73
CA ASN A 27 36.06 18.50 7.00
C ASN A 27 35.79 18.17 8.47
N GLY A 28 35.06 17.08 8.72
CA GLY A 28 34.85 16.52 10.05
C GLY A 28 34.24 15.14 9.97
N VAL A 29 35.05 14.14 9.59
CA VAL A 29 34.65 12.72 9.65
C VAL A 29 34.57 12.31 11.13
N ALA A 30 33.36 12.34 11.70
CA ALA A 30 33.06 11.67 12.95
C ALA A 30 32.58 10.25 12.62
N LYS A 31 33.45 9.26 12.84
CA LYS A 31 33.08 7.83 12.86
C LYS A 31 32.06 7.61 13.98
N HIS A 32 30.79 7.46 13.64
CA HIS A 32 29.81 6.90 14.56
C HIS A 32 29.77 5.38 14.41
N THR A 33 30.17 4.70 15.49
CA THR A 33 29.99 3.27 15.73
C THR A 33 28.50 2.90 15.70
N PRO A 34 28.08 1.84 15.00
CA PRO A 34 26.71 1.38 15.04
C PRO A 34 26.45 0.67 16.37
N THR A 35 25.53 1.24 17.16
CA THR A 35 25.00 0.61 18.36
C THR A 35 24.03 -0.50 17.94
N SER A 36 24.33 -1.72 18.41
CA SER A 36 23.63 -2.99 18.22
C SER A 36 22.12 -2.91 18.47
N GLY A 37 21.32 -3.54 17.59
CA GLY A 37 19.92 -3.82 17.88
C GLY A 37 19.07 -4.48 16.78
N GLY A 38 19.64 -5.34 15.93
CA GLY A 38 18.89 -6.14 14.96
C GLY A 38 19.74 -6.45 13.73
N SER A 39 20.04 -7.73 13.48
CA SER A 39 20.65 -8.13 12.22
C SER A 39 19.73 -7.72 11.06
N PRO A 40 20.25 -7.06 10.01
CA PRO A 40 19.50 -6.92 8.77
C PRO A 40 19.19 -8.34 8.28
N GLN A 41 17.91 -8.72 8.29
CA GLN A 41 17.49 -9.94 7.60
C GLN A 41 17.89 -9.77 6.13
N PRO A 42 18.57 -10.75 5.51
CA PRO A 42 18.96 -10.63 4.12
C PRO A 42 17.70 -10.48 3.26
N ASN A 43 17.70 -9.49 2.36
CA ASN A 43 16.63 -9.32 1.39
C ASN A 43 16.47 -10.61 0.57
N VAL A 44 15.22 -11.02 0.32
CA VAL A 44 14.94 -12.19 -0.51
C VAL A 44 15.26 -11.82 -1.96
N PRO A 45 16.14 -12.56 -2.66
CA PRO A 45 16.41 -12.30 -4.08
C PRO A 45 15.14 -12.46 -4.92
N VAL A 46 14.98 -11.65 -5.96
CA VAL A 46 13.81 -11.69 -6.86
C VAL A 46 13.65 -13.06 -7.49
N GLU A 47 14.75 -13.73 -7.84
CA GLU A 47 14.71 -15.10 -8.38
C GLU A 47 13.99 -16.08 -7.43
N ALA A 48 14.31 -16.04 -6.14
CA ALA A 48 13.67 -16.88 -5.14
C ALA A 48 12.18 -16.55 -4.99
N LEU A 49 11.82 -15.27 -5.11
CA LEU A 49 10.42 -14.83 -5.06
C LEU A 49 9.63 -15.29 -6.30
N VAL A 50 10.21 -15.19 -7.49
CA VAL A 50 9.64 -15.71 -8.74
C VAL A 50 9.42 -17.21 -8.63
N GLU A 51 10.36 -17.96 -8.07
CA GLU A 51 10.22 -19.40 -7.90
C GLU A 51 9.13 -19.76 -6.89
N ARG A 52 9.03 -19.05 -5.76
CA ARG A 52 7.93 -19.22 -4.80
C ARG A 52 6.57 -18.98 -5.44
N MET A 53 6.42 -17.96 -6.28
CA MET A 53 5.17 -17.71 -7.00
C MET A 53 4.78 -18.86 -7.92
N LYS A 54 5.74 -19.49 -8.61
CA LYS A 54 5.46 -20.66 -9.45
C LYS A 54 5.00 -21.85 -8.62
N VAL A 55 5.70 -22.15 -7.52
CA VAL A 55 5.33 -23.25 -6.62
C VAL A 55 3.92 -23.05 -6.06
N LEU A 56 3.59 -21.85 -5.59
CA LEU A 56 2.26 -21.50 -5.08
C LEU A 56 1.16 -21.52 -6.14
N SER A 57 1.52 -21.40 -7.42
CA SER A 57 0.56 -21.48 -8.54
C SER A 57 0.31 -22.93 -8.97
N GLN A 58 1.21 -23.86 -8.63
CA GLN A 58 1.10 -25.28 -8.96
C GLN A 58 0.49 -26.10 -7.82
N ASN A 59 0.70 -25.68 -6.58
CA ASN A 59 0.19 -26.36 -5.40
C ASN A 59 -1.17 -25.78 -4.98
N HIS A 60 -2.20 -26.62 -5.01
CA HIS A 60 -3.50 -26.34 -4.40
C HIS A 60 -3.69 -27.26 -3.21
N ASP A 61 -3.00 -26.96 -2.11
CA ASP A 61 -3.24 -27.67 -0.85
C ASP A 61 -4.60 -27.27 -0.30
N GLU A 62 -5.48 -28.25 -0.11
CA GLU A 62 -6.77 -28.03 0.56
C GLU A 62 -6.51 -27.70 2.03
N CYS A 63 -6.77 -26.44 2.40
CA CYS A 63 -6.66 -25.95 3.76
C CYS A 63 -8.07 -25.81 4.35
N SER A 64 -8.28 -26.29 5.57
CA SER A 64 -9.58 -26.15 6.23
C SER A 64 -9.90 -24.68 6.56
N GLU A 65 -11.18 -24.32 6.66
CA GLU A 65 -11.60 -22.97 7.06
C GLU A 65 -10.97 -22.54 8.40
N ALA A 66 -10.81 -23.48 9.33
CA ALA A 66 -10.18 -23.23 10.63
C ALA A 66 -8.69 -22.86 10.48
N GLU A 67 -7.96 -23.54 9.60
CA GLU A 67 -6.55 -23.24 9.33
C GLU A 67 -6.39 -21.90 8.60
N LEU A 68 -7.22 -21.61 7.59
CA LEU A 68 -7.22 -20.31 6.90
C LEU A 68 -7.49 -19.16 7.87
N SER A 69 -8.49 -19.33 8.75
CA SER A 69 -8.80 -18.38 9.82
C SER A 69 -7.64 -18.19 10.80
N ASN A 70 -6.94 -19.26 11.17
CA ASN A 70 -5.77 -19.17 12.06
C ASN A 70 -4.57 -18.48 11.38
N ARG A 71 -4.33 -18.74 10.09
CA ARG A 71 -3.28 -18.06 9.32
C ARG A 71 -3.56 -16.57 9.17
N PHE A 72 -4.82 -16.18 8.96
CA PHE A 72 -5.23 -14.78 8.98
C PHE A 72 -4.90 -14.12 10.33
N LYS A 73 -5.34 -14.72 11.45
CA LYS A 73 -5.05 -14.19 12.80
C LYS A 73 -3.55 -14.07 13.07
N SER A 74 -2.76 -15.03 12.57
CA SER A 74 -1.31 -14.99 12.68
C SER A 74 -0.71 -13.79 11.95
N VAL A 75 -1.13 -13.53 10.70
CA VAL A 75 -0.66 -12.35 9.94
C VAL A 75 -1.14 -11.05 10.59
N GLU A 76 -2.37 -10.99 11.06
CA GLU A 76 -2.93 -9.83 11.76
C GLU A 76 -2.10 -9.50 13.02
N MET A 77 -1.78 -10.52 13.83
CA MET A 77 -0.96 -10.36 15.05
C MET A 77 0.47 -9.96 14.74
N GLN A 78 1.13 -10.62 13.78
CA GLN A 78 2.47 -10.23 13.32
C GLN A 78 2.49 -8.78 12.85
N THR A 79 1.46 -8.37 12.11
CA THR A 79 1.31 -6.98 11.65
C THR A 79 1.22 -6.03 12.83
N ALA A 80 0.47 -6.35 13.89
CA ALA A 80 0.36 -5.50 15.07
C ALA A 80 1.65 -5.40 15.90
N GLU A 81 2.47 -6.46 15.90
CA GLU A 81 3.79 -6.49 16.54
C GLU A 81 4.85 -5.74 15.73
N MET A 82 4.63 -5.58 14.42
CA MET A 82 5.45 -4.74 13.57
C MET A 82 5.18 -3.27 13.91
N LEU A 83 6.07 -2.71 14.72
CA LEU A 83 6.11 -1.28 15.04
C LEU A 83 6.35 -0.50 13.75
N ALA A 84 5.34 0.21 13.23
CA ALA A 84 5.55 1.21 12.18
C ALA A 84 6.66 2.17 12.64
N ALA A 85 7.52 2.61 11.72
CA ALA A 85 8.67 3.45 12.04
C ALA A 85 8.24 4.55 13.03
N ALA A 86 8.82 4.53 14.23
CA ALA A 86 8.53 5.54 15.22
C ALA A 86 9.13 6.87 14.72
N PRO A 87 8.35 7.96 14.68
CA PRO A 87 8.93 9.26 14.40
C PRO A 87 10.03 9.56 15.44
N GLU A 88 11.19 10.04 15.00
CA GLU A 88 12.23 10.53 15.93
C GLU A 88 11.72 11.71 16.77
N ALA A 89 10.70 12.43 16.28
CA ALA A 89 9.92 13.44 17.00
C ALA A 89 8.44 13.32 16.62
N ALA A 90 7.52 13.58 17.55
CA ALA A 90 6.09 13.62 17.25
C ALA A 90 5.84 14.57 16.06
N VAL A 91 5.33 14.03 14.95
CA VAL A 91 4.99 14.82 13.76
C VAL A 91 3.78 15.69 14.13
N ALA A 92 4.04 16.92 14.53
CA ALA A 92 2.98 17.87 14.80
C ALA A 92 2.25 18.21 13.50
N VAL A 93 0.92 18.30 13.58
CA VAL A 93 0.10 18.76 12.46
C VAL A 93 0.56 20.16 12.06
N PRO A 94 0.90 20.40 10.77
CA PRO A 94 1.31 21.72 10.31
C PRO A 94 0.21 22.78 10.57
N PRO A 95 0.56 23.99 11.07
CA PRO A 95 -0.43 25.03 11.39
C PRO A 95 -1.33 25.44 10.22
N ILE A 96 -0.87 25.24 8.98
CA ILE A 96 -1.60 25.57 7.76
C ILE A 96 -2.79 24.61 7.49
N ILE A 97 -2.79 23.41 8.07
CA ILE A 97 -3.91 22.45 7.94
C ILE A 97 -4.61 22.16 9.26
N SER A 98 -4.09 22.64 10.39
CA SER A 98 -4.63 22.30 11.72
C SER A 98 -6.08 22.74 11.92
N HIS A 99 -6.53 23.80 11.25
CA HIS A 99 -7.91 24.28 11.33
C HIS A 99 -8.91 23.45 10.51
N TYR A 100 -8.44 22.46 9.74
CA TYR A 100 -9.30 21.51 9.02
C TYR A 100 -9.37 20.13 9.69
N ILE A 101 -8.76 19.96 10.87
CA ILE A 101 -8.67 18.67 11.58
C ILE A 101 -9.34 18.82 12.95
N GLU A 102 -10.34 17.98 13.23
CA GLU A 102 -11.05 17.99 14.52
C GLU A 102 -10.23 17.33 15.64
N ASP A 103 -9.72 16.11 15.40
CA ASP A 103 -8.88 15.37 16.35
C ASP A 103 -7.56 14.94 15.70
N PRO A 104 -6.46 15.69 15.91
CA PRO A 104 -5.12 15.33 15.43
C PRO A 104 -4.56 14.00 15.97
N ASN A 105 -5.10 13.51 17.08
CA ASN A 105 -4.64 12.26 17.71
C ASN A 105 -5.44 11.05 17.24
N PHE A 106 -6.47 11.24 16.40
CA PHE A 106 -7.24 10.16 15.81
C PHE A 106 -6.40 9.46 14.73
N THR A 107 -5.76 8.36 15.12
CA THR A 107 -4.86 7.59 14.24
C THR A 107 -5.31 6.14 14.11
N TYR A 108 -4.76 5.44 13.12
CA TYR A 108 -4.95 4.01 12.94
C TYR A 108 -4.66 3.21 14.23
N GLN A 109 -5.48 2.20 14.50
CA GLN A 109 -5.31 1.22 15.57
C GLN A 109 -5.30 -0.20 15.00
N ASP A 110 -4.41 -1.06 15.49
CA ASP A 110 -4.28 -2.42 14.99
C ASP A 110 -5.52 -3.28 15.31
N PHE A 111 -6.17 -3.82 14.27
CA PHE A 111 -7.34 -4.69 14.39
C PHE A 111 -7.06 -6.02 15.12
N ALA A 112 -5.79 -6.41 15.25
CA ALA A 112 -5.37 -7.56 16.05
C ALA A 112 -5.62 -7.37 17.56
N ARG A 113 -5.64 -6.13 18.05
CA ARG A 113 -5.80 -5.80 19.49
C ARG A 113 -7.26 -5.83 19.91
N ARG A 114 -7.98 -6.88 19.52
CA ARG A 114 -9.41 -7.08 19.79
C ARG A 114 -9.66 -7.02 21.31
N GLY A 115 -10.60 -6.20 21.74
CA GLY A 115 -10.94 -5.99 23.16
C GLY A 115 -10.78 -4.55 23.67
N ALA A 116 -10.19 -3.64 22.88
CA ALA A 116 -10.43 -2.20 23.07
C ALA A 116 -11.87 -1.88 22.63
N GLU A 117 -12.55 -0.96 23.33
CA GLU A 117 -13.97 -0.62 23.07
C GLU A 117 -14.26 -0.22 21.61
N ASN A 118 -13.23 0.20 20.86
CA ASN A 118 -13.36 0.80 19.54
C ASN A 118 -12.85 -0.07 18.37
N ILE A 119 -12.49 -1.35 18.59
CA ILE A 119 -11.98 -2.23 17.50
C ILE A 119 -13.07 -3.22 17.06
N PRO A 120 -13.58 -3.12 15.82
CA PRO A 120 -14.60 -4.03 15.30
C PRO A 120 -14.15 -5.49 15.23
N SER A 121 -15.14 -6.40 15.18
CA SER A 121 -14.89 -7.80 14.82
C SER A 121 -14.30 -7.93 13.40
N THR A 122 -13.71 -9.09 13.11
CA THR A 122 -13.16 -9.38 11.77
C THR A 122 -14.26 -9.16 10.74
N PHE A 123 -13.97 -8.36 9.73
CA PHE A 123 -14.84 -8.18 8.59
C PHE A 123 -14.59 -9.35 7.63
N ARG A 124 -15.55 -10.24 7.42
CA ARG A 124 -15.44 -11.27 6.38
C ARG A 124 -15.93 -10.70 5.05
N VAL A 125 -15.15 -10.88 3.98
CA VAL A 125 -15.55 -10.46 2.63
C VAL A 125 -16.86 -11.11 2.19
N GLN A 126 -17.14 -12.34 2.63
CA GLN A 126 -18.39 -13.04 2.34
C GLN A 126 -19.63 -12.36 2.94
N ASP A 127 -19.47 -11.65 4.06
CA ASP A 127 -20.59 -10.95 4.71
C ASP A 127 -20.96 -9.66 3.95
N TYR A 128 -19.96 -9.02 3.31
CA TYR A 128 -20.15 -7.79 2.54
C TYR A 128 -18.96 -7.52 1.59
N SER A 129 -19.09 -7.89 0.32
CA SER A 129 -18.06 -7.66 -0.70
C SER A 129 -18.35 -6.43 -1.59
N TRP A 130 -17.32 -5.93 -2.29
CA TRP A 130 -17.51 -4.89 -3.30
C TRP A 130 -18.40 -5.40 -4.45
N ASP A 131 -18.10 -6.58 -4.98
CA ASP A 131 -18.78 -7.14 -6.15
C ASP A 131 -20.25 -7.45 -5.89
N ASP A 132 -20.59 -7.97 -4.70
CA ASP A 132 -21.97 -8.38 -4.39
C ASP A 132 -22.81 -7.23 -3.83
N HIS A 133 -22.19 -6.29 -3.09
CA HIS A 133 -22.92 -5.27 -2.32
C HIS A 133 -22.45 -3.85 -2.61
N GLY A 134 -21.16 -3.58 -2.43
CA GLY A 134 -20.63 -2.21 -2.45
C GLY A 134 -20.89 -1.47 -3.76
N TYR A 135 -20.63 -2.15 -4.89
CA TYR A 135 -20.83 -1.59 -6.22
C TYR A 135 -22.27 -1.14 -6.46
N SER A 136 -23.24 -2.03 -6.21
CA SER A 136 -24.65 -1.78 -6.47
C SER A 136 -25.19 -0.68 -5.55
N LEU A 137 -24.76 -0.67 -4.28
CA LEU A 137 -25.13 0.38 -3.34
C LEU A 137 -24.62 1.75 -3.79
N VAL A 138 -23.32 1.87 -4.14
CA VAL A 138 -22.77 3.15 -4.64
C VAL A 138 -23.54 3.61 -5.87
N ASN A 139 -23.74 2.74 -6.85
CA ASN A 139 -24.40 3.12 -8.09
C ASN A 139 -25.87 3.52 -7.88
N SER A 140 -26.53 2.98 -6.84
CA SER A 140 -27.89 3.37 -6.46
C SER A 140 -27.96 4.76 -5.80
N LEU A 141 -26.89 5.19 -5.12
CA LEU A 141 -26.82 6.46 -4.41
C LEU A 141 -26.21 7.57 -5.26
N TYR A 142 -25.21 7.22 -6.08
CA TYR A 142 -24.51 8.11 -6.98
C TYR A 142 -24.19 7.36 -8.27
N SER A 143 -25.07 7.53 -9.26
CA SER A 143 -24.94 6.91 -10.58
C SER A 143 -23.55 7.16 -11.17
N ASP A 144 -23.04 6.18 -11.91
CA ASP A 144 -21.80 6.19 -12.68
C ASP A 144 -20.52 6.15 -11.81
N VAL A 145 -20.56 6.65 -10.57
CA VAL A 145 -19.42 6.59 -9.65
C VAL A 145 -19.10 5.16 -9.24
N GLY A 146 -20.12 4.31 -9.07
CA GLY A 146 -19.90 2.87 -8.83
C GLY A 146 -19.08 2.24 -9.96
N THR A 147 -19.40 2.57 -11.22
CA THR A 147 -18.66 2.10 -12.40
C THR A 147 -17.24 2.63 -12.46
N LEU A 148 -17.02 3.92 -12.18
CA LEU A 148 -15.67 4.51 -12.18
C LEU A 148 -14.78 3.91 -11.08
N LEU A 149 -15.33 3.69 -9.89
CA LEU A 149 -14.61 3.04 -8.79
C LEU A 149 -14.28 1.58 -9.12
N ASP A 150 -15.23 0.83 -9.67
CA ASP A 150 -15.00 -0.56 -10.07
C ASP A 150 -13.89 -0.66 -11.12
N GLN A 151 -13.93 0.19 -12.15
CA GLN A 151 -12.87 0.26 -13.15
C GLN A 151 -11.52 0.60 -12.54
N LYS A 152 -11.48 1.54 -11.58
CA LYS A 152 -10.26 1.93 -10.88
C LYS A 152 -9.67 0.79 -10.05
N PHE A 153 -10.50 0.11 -9.26
CA PHE A 153 -10.08 -1.05 -8.46
C PHE A 153 -9.59 -2.20 -9.35
N ARG A 154 -10.34 -2.53 -10.40
CA ARG A 154 -9.95 -3.58 -11.36
C ARG A 154 -8.68 -3.23 -12.11
N ALA A 155 -8.49 -1.96 -12.50
CA ALA A 155 -7.29 -1.52 -13.18
C ALA A 155 -6.06 -1.68 -12.28
N ALA A 156 -6.10 -1.19 -11.04
CA ALA A 156 -4.99 -1.32 -10.10
C ALA A 156 -4.72 -2.78 -9.71
N TYR A 157 -5.78 -3.57 -9.45
CA TYR A 157 -5.62 -4.97 -9.06
C TYR A 157 -5.04 -5.83 -10.18
N ASN A 158 -5.49 -5.65 -11.43
CA ASN A 158 -5.10 -6.48 -12.56
C ASN A 158 -3.87 -5.99 -13.33
N LEU A 159 -3.41 -4.76 -13.08
CA LEU A 159 -2.25 -4.20 -13.76
C LEU A 159 -1.05 -5.15 -13.61
N THR A 160 -0.48 -5.54 -14.74
CA THR A 160 0.75 -6.32 -14.79
C THR A 160 1.44 -6.09 -16.11
N TYR A 161 2.77 -5.99 -16.07
CA TYR A 161 3.62 -5.97 -17.26
C TYR A 161 4.26 -7.36 -17.52
N PHE A 162 3.87 -8.37 -16.73
CA PHE A 162 4.50 -9.69 -16.71
C PHE A 162 6.02 -9.63 -16.48
N THR A 163 6.45 -8.68 -15.66
CA THR A 163 7.85 -8.47 -15.27
C THR A 163 8.00 -8.47 -13.76
N MET A 164 9.20 -8.85 -13.30
CA MET A 164 9.60 -8.66 -11.91
C MET A 164 11.12 -8.49 -11.84
N GLY A 165 11.64 -7.35 -11.37
CA GLY A 165 13.08 -7.17 -11.13
C GLY A 165 13.97 -7.50 -12.33
N GLY A 166 13.54 -7.09 -13.53
CA GLY A 166 14.24 -7.36 -14.80
C GLY A 166 13.90 -8.71 -15.46
N TYR A 167 13.29 -9.66 -14.75
CA TYR A 167 12.75 -10.89 -15.35
C TYR A 167 11.49 -10.58 -16.18
N ARG A 168 11.32 -11.28 -17.30
CA ARG A 168 10.16 -11.16 -18.21
C ARG A 168 9.35 -12.44 -18.23
N ASN A 169 8.10 -12.35 -18.67
CA ASN A 169 7.14 -13.47 -18.73
C ASN A 169 6.90 -14.11 -17.37
N VAL A 170 6.83 -13.28 -16.32
CA VAL A 170 6.55 -13.72 -14.95
C VAL A 170 5.08 -13.41 -14.65
N ASP A 171 4.31 -14.42 -14.25
CA ASP A 171 3.00 -14.16 -13.64
C ASP A 171 3.17 -13.68 -12.20
N THR A 172 2.80 -12.42 -11.96
CA THR A 172 2.88 -11.74 -10.67
C THR A 172 1.55 -11.76 -9.90
N SER A 173 0.53 -12.48 -10.39
CA SER A 173 -0.81 -12.54 -9.80
C SER A 173 -0.79 -12.88 -8.31
N LYS A 174 -0.02 -13.90 -7.92
CA LYS A 174 0.19 -14.30 -6.51
C LYS A 174 0.77 -13.18 -5.65
N PHE A 175 1.82 -12.51 -6.13
CA PHE A 175 2.44 -11.41 -5.40
C PHE A 175 1.51 -10.19 -5.25
N ARG A 176 0.81 -9.81 -6.33
CA ARG A 176 -0.18 -8.71 -6.29
C ARG A 176 -1.35 -9.03 -5.36
N ARG A 177 -1.88 -10.26 -5.42
CA ARG A 177 -2.94 -10.73 -4.51
C ARG A 177 -2.47 -10.72 -3.06
N ALA A 178 -1.22 -11.13 -2.79
CA ALA A 178 -0.64 -11.08 -1.45
C ALA A 178 -0.52 -9.65 -0.91
N ILE A 179 -0.10 -8.68 -1.74
CA ILE A 179 -0.07 -7.26 -1.35
C ILE A 179 -1.48 -6.76 -1.03
N TRP A 180 -2.44 -6.99 -1.94
CA TRP A 180 -3.82 -6.53 -1.76
C TRP A 180 -4.46 -7.10 -0.49
N ASN A 181 -4.33 -8.42 -0.28
CA ASN A 181 -4.93 -9.09 0.87
C ASN A 181 -4.19 -8.77 2.17
N TYR A 182 -2.89 -8.48 2.13
CA TYR A 182 -2.15 -7.95 3.28
C TYR A 182 -2.64 -6.57 3.68
N ILE A 183 -2.85 -5.66 2.72
CA ILE A 183 -3.42 -4.33 2.99
C ILE A 183 -4.80 -4.47 3.60
N GLN A 184 -5.69 -5.27 3.02
CA GLN A 184 -7.02 -5.48 3.60
C GLN A 184 -6.99 -6.15 4.99
N CYS A 185 -6.00 -7.01 5.25
CA CYS A 185 -5.77 -7.57 6.59
C CYS A 185 -5.35 -6.52 7.63
N ILE A 186 -4.56 -5.50 7.25
CA ILE A 186 -4.26 -4.35 8.12
C ILE A 186 -5.57 -3.68 8.58
N TYR A 187 -6.56 -3.58 7.69
CA TYR A 187 -7.88 -3.04 8.00
C TYR A 187 -8.87 -4.08 8.57
N GLY A 188 -8.41 -5.25 9.01
CA GLY A 188 -9.26 -6.26 9.64
C GLY A 188 -10.23 -7.00 8.70
N ILE A 189 -10.02 -6.90 7.38
CA ILE A 189 -10.82 -7.58 6.35
C ILE A 189 -10.16 -8.91 5.99
N ARG A 190 -10.95 -9.99 6.09
CA ARG A 190 -10.54 -11.37 5.80
C ARG A 190 -11.21 -11.90 4.54
N HIS A 191 -10.38 -12.43 3.64
CA HIS A 191 -10.81 -13.26 2.51
C HIS A 191 -10.83 -14.73 2.93
N ASP A 192 -12.02 -15.32 3.00
CA ASP A 192 -12.20 -16.66 3.58
C ASP A 192 -11.63 -17.80 2.71
N ASP A 193 -11.43 -17.55 1.42
CA ASP A 193 -10.86 -18.50 0.44
C ASP A 193 -9.34 -18.31 0.24
N TYR A 194 -8.72 -17.38 0.96
CA TYR A 194 -7.33 -17.01 0.76
C TYR A 194 -6.41 -17.55 1.85
N ASP A 195 -5.34 -18.22 1.43
CA ASP A 195 -4.27 -18.65 2.31
C ASP A 195 -3.34 -17.48 2.68
N TYR A 196 -3.55 -16.90 3.86
CA TYR A 196 -2.69 -15.86 4.41
C TYR A 196 -1.25 -16.33 4.70
N GLY A 197 -0.96 -17.64 4.63
CA GLY A 197 0.41 -18.16 4.57
C GLY A 197 1.18 -17.65 3.34
N GLU A 198 0.51 -17.38 2.22
CA GLU A 198 1.13 -16.80 1.02
C GLU A 198 1.73 -15.41 1.30
N VAL A 199 1.11 -14.62 2.18
CA VAL A 199 1.64 -13.30 2.59
C VAL A 199 3.03 -13.41 3.22
N ASN A 200 3.25 -14.43 4.05
CA ASN A 200 4.54 -14.67 4.69
C ASN A 200 5.60 -15.23 3.74
N GLN A 201 5.17 -15.93 2.68
CA GLN A 201 6.07 -16.50 1.68
C GLN A 201 6.51 -15.47 0.64
N LEU A 202 5.63 -14.51 0.32
CA LEU A 202 5.80 -13.56 -0.77
C LEU A 202 6.19 -12.16 -0.34
N LEU A 203 5.78 -11.69 0.85
CA LEU A 203 6.12 -10.36 1.34
C LEU A 203 7.13 -10.45 2.47
N ASP A 204 8.34 -9.93 2.23
CA ASP A 204 9.35 -9.84 3.25
C ASP A 204 9.01 -8.76 4.30
N ARG A 205 9.74 -8.77 5.40
CA ARG A 205 9.49 -7.86 6.53
C ARG A 205 9.64 -6.38 6.14
N PRO A 206 10.69 -5.94 5.42
CA PRO A 206 10.81 -4.56 4.97
C PRO A 206 9.62 -4.10 4.12
N LEU A 207 9.17 -4.91 3.15
CA LEU A 207 8.01 -4.57 2.33
C LEU A 207 6.73 -4.43 3.15
N LYS A 208 6.48 -5.36 4.08
CA LYS A 208 5.33 -5.29 5.00
C LYS A 208 5.36 -4.03 5.86
N MET A 209 6.53 -3.68 6.41
CA MET A 209 6.73 -2.46 7.18
C MET A 209 6.40 -1.20 6.38
N PHE A 210 6.89 -1.14 5.14
CA PHE A 210 6.62 -0.03 4.23
C PHE A 210 5.13 0.06 3.91
N ILE A 211 4.49 -1.05 3.53
CA ILE A 211 3.05 -1.09 3.23
C ILE A 211 2.24 -0.62 4.44
N LYS A 212 2.53 -1.14 5.65
CA LYS A 212 1.84 -0.72 6.88
C LYS A 212 2.03 0.77 7.14
N THR A 213 3.25 1.29 7.00
CA THR A 213 3.53 2.72 7.19
C THR A 213 2.79 3.57 6.16
N ALA A 214 2.80 3.19 4.88
CA ALA A 214 2.08 3.89 3.81
C ALA A 214 0.57 3.91 4.01
N CYS A 215 -0.02 2.82 4.53
CA CYS A 215 -1.45 2.75 4.80
C CYS A 215 -1.85 3.57 6.02
N CYS A 216 -1.10 3.43 7.12
CA CYS A 216 -1.56 3.86 8.45
C CYS A 216 -0.91 5.15 8.95
N PHE A 217 0.32 5.44 8.51
CA PHE A 217 1.15 6.55 8.99
C PHE A 217 2.00 7.14 7.84
N PRO A 218 1.39 7.55 6.70
CA PRO A 218 2.12 7.95 5.50
C PRO A 218 3.06 9.14 5.75
N GLU A 219 2.78 9.98 6.74
CA GLU A 219 3.62 11.10 7.18
C GLU A 219 4.99 10.67 7.72
N ARG A 220 5.18 9.38 7.99
CA ARG A 220 6.43 8.81 8.54
C ARG A 220 7.33 8.18 7.48
N ILE A 221 6.88 8.08 6.23
CA ILE A 221 7.70 7.50 5.16
C ILE A 221 8.90 8.40 4.89
N THR A 222 10.08 7.80 4.87
CA THR A 222 11.34 8.45 4.49
C THR A 222 11.89 7.86 3.19
N THR A 223 12.82 8.57 2.54
CA THR A 223 13.57 8.03 1.38
C THR A 223 14.29 6.74 1.73
N ARG A 224 14.78 6.60 2.98
CA ARG A 224 15.43 5.38 3.45
C ARG A 224 14.49 4.18 3.42
N ASP A 225 13.22 4.37 3.78
CA ASP A 225 12.21 3.30 3.72
C ASP A 225 12.00 2.85 2.28
N TYR A 226 11.87 3.81 1.35
CA TYR A 226 11.77 3.55 -0.09
C TYR A 226 12.99 2.80 -0.66
N ASP A 227 14.20 3.19 -0.26
CA ASP A 227 15.45 2.58 -0.72
C ASP A 227 15.64 1.17 -0.15
N SER A 228 15.10 0.90 1.05
CA SER A 228 15.27 -0.38 1.75
C SER A 228 14.37 -1.51 1.24
N ILE A 229 13.24 -1.19 0.59
CA ILE A 229 12.32 -2.19 0.05
C ILE A 229 12.67 -2.56 -1.38
N LEU A 230 12.34 -3.81 -1.75
CA LEU A 230 12.27 -4.23 -3.14
C LEU A 230 13.54 -3.83 -3.92
N VAL A 231 14.71 -4.05 -3.32
CA VAL A 231 15.99 -3.46 -3.77
C VAL A 231 16.36 -3.89 -5.19
N GLU A 232 15.89 -5.06 -5.62
CA GLU A 232 16.08 -5.59 -6.97
C GLU A 232 14.94 -5.22 -7.95
N LEU A 233 13.85 -4.60 -7.48
CA LEU A 233 12.79 -4.09 -8.34
C LEU A 233 13.11 -2.69 -8.89
N GLN A 234 12.55 -2.40 -10.06
CA GLN A 234 12.60 -1.11 -10.70
C GLN A 234 11.73 -0.07 -9.97
N ASP A 235 12.06 1.21 -10.10
CA ASP A 235 11.24 2.30 -9.51
C ASP A 235 9.78 2.26 -10.00
N SER A 236 9.55 1.89 -11.25
CA SER A 236 8.20 1.72 -11.81
C SER A 236 7.40 0.63 -11.07
N GLU A 237 8.06 -0.43 -10.62
CA GLU A 237 7.45 -1.51 -9.85
C GLU A 237 7.17 -1.06 -8.41
N LYS A 238 8.05 -0.24 -7.81
CA LYS A 238 7.79 0.41 -6.51
C LYS A 238 6.59 1.36 -6.57
N VAL A 239 6.46 2.15 -7.64
CA VAL A 239 5.28 2.98 -7.88
C VAL A 239 4.03 2.12 -8.06
N HIS A 240 4.13 0.99 -8.75
CA HIS A 240 3.01 0.05 -8.91
C HIS A 240 2.54 -0.52 -7.56
N VAL A 241 3.44 -0.83 -6.63
CA VAL A 241 3.05 -1.19 -5.25
C VAL A 241 2.27 -0.07 -4.57
N ASN A 242 2.64 1.20 -4.78
CA ASN A 242 1.89 2.34 -4.25
C ASN A 242 0.47 2.46 -4.85
N LEU A 243 0.29 2.14 -6.14
CA LEU A 243 -1.06 2.06 -6.74
C LEU A 243 -1.93 1.02 -6.02
N MET A 244 -1.37 -0.15 -5.73
CA MET A 244 -2.08 -1.18 -4.96
C MET A 244 -2.38 -0.73 -3.53
N ILE A 245 -1.44 -0.07 -2.85
CA ILE A 245 -1.64 0.51 -1.51
C ILE A 245 -2.83 1.46 -1.51
N MET A 246 -2.84 2.45 -2.41
CA MET A 246 -3.90 3.46 -2.47
C MET A 246 -5.27 2.83 -2.74
N GLU A 247 -5.37 1.91 -3.70
CA GLU A 247 -6.65 1.36 -4.12
C GLU A 247 -7.20 0.28 -3.18
N ALA A 248 -6.34 -0.58 -2.61
CA ALA A 248 -6.78 -1.57 -1.62
C ALA A 248 -7.24 -0.89 -0.32
N ARG A 249 -6.53 0.17 0.11
CA ARG A 249 -6.93 1.01 1.25
C ARG A 249 -8.28 1.69 1.00
N ASN A 250 -8.42 2.37 -0.14
CA ASN A 250 -9.66 3.04 -0.52
C ASN A 250 -10.84 2.05 -0.55
N GLN A 251 -10.66 0.87 -1.14
CA GLN A 251 -11.70 -0.16 -1.15
C GLN A 251 -12.05 -0.61 0.28
N ALA A 252 -11.07 -0.85 1.15
CA ALA A 252 -11.31 -1.28 2.53
C ALA A 252 -12.12 -0.25 3.33
N GLU A 253 -11.69 1.02 3.32
CA GLU A 253 -12.37 2.12 4.02
C GLU A 253 -13.80 2.31 3.50
N LEU A 254 -13.98 2.23 2.17
CA LEU A 254 -15.29 2.35 1.54
C LEU A 254 -16.22 1.20 1.93
N LEU A 255 -15.74 -0.04 1.99
CA LEU A 255 -16.55 -1.20 2.38
C LEU A 255 -17.09 -1.06 3.81
N TYR A 256 -16.29 -0.56 4.75
CA TYR A 256 -16.78 -0.27 6.11
C TYR A 256 -17.90 0.77 6.10
N ALA A 257 -17.72 1.89 5.41
CA ALA A 257 -18.73 2.95 5.34
C ALA A 257 -20.02 2.46 4.68
N LEU A 258 -19.90 1.77 3.53
CA LEU A 258 -21.05 1.27 2.77
C LEU A 258 -21.82 0.18 3.51
N ARG A 259 -21.14 -0.69 4.25
CA ARG A 259 -21.79 -1.70 5.08
C ARG A 259 -22.68 -1.05 6.14
N GLU A 260 -22.21 0.00 6.79
CA GLU A 260 -23.02 0.71 7.80
C GLU A 260 -24.17 1.51 7.15
N ILE A 261 -23.96 2.11 5.97
CA ILE A 261 -25.05 2.73 5.20
C ILE A 261 -26.12 1.70 4.85
N MET A 262 -25.73 0.51 4.38
CA MET A 262 -26.68 -0.56 4.06
C MET A 262 -27.47 -0.96 5.31
N ARG A 263 -26.80 -1.17 6.45
CA ARG A 263 -27.42 -1.52 7.73
C ARG A 263 -28.41 -0.45 8.21
N TYR A 264 -28.12 0.83 7.99
CA TYR A 264 -29.05 1.90 8.34
C TYR A 264 -30.31 1.93 7.47
N ARG A 265 -30.21 1.47 6.21
CA ARG A 265 -31.34 1.47 5.26
C ARG A 265 -32.29 0.28 5.44
N THR A 266 -31.85 -0.80 6.06
CA THR A 266 -32.64 -2.00 6.41
C THR A 266 -33.11 -1.97 7.85
#